data_AF-A0A8J4XEU1-F1
#
_entry.id   AF-A0A8J4XEU1-F1
#
_cell.length_a   1.000
_cell.length_b   1.000
_cell.length_c   1.000
_cell.angle_alpha   90.00
_cell.angle_beta   90.00
_cell.angle_gamma   90.00
#
_symmetry.space_group_name_H-M   'P 1'
#
loop_
_entity.id
_entity.type
_entity.pdbx_description
1 polymer ?
#
loop_
_entity_poly.entity_id
_entity_poly.type
_entity_poly.pdbx_seq_one_letter_code
_entity_poly.pdbx_strand_id
1 'polypeptide(L)'
;MGASRKSFLTRLARSKGFLIEESYSSSTTHVVSENNTGDEVEVWIQKQETEEKASSSSVSLLDISWLTESMARGSPVPIQDRHRLKSSLKPSELTPVIIMKSYACQRRTPLKHHNAFLTEALEVLAENAEFSENEGRNVAFRRSSSVLKALPYIVRKMEDLKDLPCLGEHSLRVIKEILEDGTSSEVESTRQSEQFQAMKALTAVFGVGVRTADRWFREGIRSPLDLIDTGQKLNHAQQAGVQYYNDLNTPVTKKEAMDISDIVEKAVKAVLPGTIITLTGGFRRGKEVGHDVDFLITHPEEGAEEKLMPKIVNYLDDQGLLLYQKTTRNSYLESKDGPARPPSNMDRFERCFSIFRLEQSKVDFDTRVKASSDNSGTTDKKEESYSGSSWRAVRVDLVVSPYSQFAFATLGWTGSKLFERELRRWAGQEKGMSLSSHALYDSKQSSQSSASAPSSPGAVSRSSSCISMPSDRASTSGTIPETLPGFYSRRADKMQQIQIQSEPVGQAPSFLTAPKKDTVTTTENLQHAPELGFSSGTEEEETSGYESEGGRSLSPMVTKEPAPSTSPGTGRRARTAFTAEQIDSLERAFKRNAYLGAQDKAELCKRLSLSDKQ
;
A
#
# COMPACT_ATOMS: atom_id res chain seq x y z
N MET A 1 -30.58 -42.97 -10.77
CA MET A 1 -32.04 -42.97 -11.09
C MET A 1 -32.86 -43.73 -10.04
N GLY A 2 -34.05 -43.25 -9.67
CA GLY A 2 -34.97 -43.93 -8.73
C GLY A 2 -35.71 -45.14 -9.34
N ALA A 3 -36.07 -46.13 -8.51
CA ALA A 3 -36.62 -47.43 -8.96
C ALA A 3 -37.89 -47.33 -9.83
N SER A 4 -38.85 -46.48 -9.45
CA SER A 4 -40.10 -46.29 -10.21
C SER A 4 -39.84 -45.71 -11.61
N ARG A 5 -38.89 -44.77 -11.70
CA ARG A 5 -38.50 -44.14 -12.97
C ARG A 5 -37.73 -45.09 -13.88
N LYS A 6 -36.83 -45.90 -13.30
CA LYS A 6 -36.13 -46.98 -14.01
C LYS A 6 -37.14 -47.96 -14.63
N SER A 7 -38.07 -48.47 -13.83
CA SER A 7 -39.09 -49.42 -14.30
C SER A 7 -39.98 -48.86 -15.43
N PHE A 8 -40.38 -47.59 -15.33
CA PHE A 8 -41.14 -46.92 -16.39
C PHE A 8 -40.35 -46.82 -17.69
N LEU A 9 -39.11 -46.32 -17.63
CA LEU A 9 -38.26 -46.13 -18.81
C LEU A 9 -37.86 -47.46 -19.46
N THR A 10 -37.58 -48.51 -18.66
CA THR A 10 -37.31 -49.86 -19.17
C THR A 10 -38.49 -50.41 -19.95
N ARG A 11 -39.72 -50.31 -19.41
CA ARG A 11 -40.93 -50.77 -20.12
C ARG A 11 -41.19 -49.98 -21.40
N LEU A 12 -40.98 -48.67 -21.36
CA LEU A 12 -41.14 -47.80 -22.52
C LEU A 12 -40.10 -48.08 -23.62
N ALA A 13 -38.84 -48.27 -23.25
CA ALA A 13 -37.78 -48.59 -24.20
C ALA A 13 -38.01 -49.97 -24.85
N ARG A 14 -38.38 -50.98 -24.05
CA ARG A 14 -38.72 -52.33 -24.56
C ARG A 14 -39.90 -52.30 -25.53
N SER A 15 -40.96 -51.53 -25.24
CA SER A 15 -42.10 -51.40 -26.15
C SER A 15 -41.76 -50.68 -27.46
N LYS A 16 -40.66 -49.92 -27.47
CA LYS A 16 -40.07 -49.27 -28.65
C LYS A 16 -39.00 -50.12 -29.34
N GLY A 17 -38.82 -51.37 -28.94
CA GLY A 17 -37.90 -52.32 -29.58
C GLY A 17 -36.45 -52.27 -29.09
N PHE A 18 -36.17 -51.55 -28.00
CA PHE A 18 -34.83 -51.52 -27.40
C PHE A 18 -34.61 -52.72 -26.48
N LEU A 19 -33.46 -53.39 -26.64
CA LEU A 19 -33.02 -54.43 -25.72
C LEU A 19 -32.44 -53.76 -24.46
N ILE A 20 -33.14 -53.92 -23.33
CA ILE A 20 -32.72 -53.38 -22.03
C ILE A 20 -32.58 -54.55 -21.06
N GLU A 21 -31.35 -54.81 -20.63
CA GLU A 21 -31.01 -55.81 -19.61
C GLU A 21 -31.28 -55.26 -18.19
N GLU A 22 -31.65 -56.14 -17.26
CA GLU A 22 -31.92 -55.75 -15.86
C GLU A 22 -30.66 -55.66 -15.00
N SER A 23 -29.66 -56.46 -15.37
CA SER A 23 -28.32 -56.53 -14.77
C SER A 23 -27.25 -56.20 -15.80
N TYR A 24 -26.13 -55.65 -15.34
CA TYR A 24 -24.95 -55.44 -16.18
C TYR A 24 -24.37 -56.80 -16.61
N SER A 25 -23.95 -56.90 -17.87
CA SER A 25 -23.30 -58.10 -18.43
C SER A 25 -22.27 -57.72 -19.48
N SER A 26 -21.42 -58.66 -19.88
CA SER A 26 -20.41 -58.49 -20.94
C SER A 26 -21.00 -58.16 -22.32
N SER A 27 -22.31 -58.32 -22.53
CA SER A 27 -23.01 -57.93 -23.76
C SER A 27 -23.48 -56.47 -23.78
N THR A 28 -23.27 -55.73 -22.68
CA THR A 28 -23.76 -54.35 -22.52
C THR A 28 -22.97 -53.38 -23.39
N THR A 29 -23.65 -52.68 -24.30
CA THR A 29 -23.01 -51.70 -25.20
C THR A 29 -23.12 -50.25 -24.69
N HIS A 30 -24.20 -49.95 -23.96
CA HIS A 30 -24.53 -48.61 -23.47
C HIS A 30 -25.03 -48.69 -22.03
N VAL A 31 -24.50 -47.83 -21.17
CA VAL A 31 -25.01 -47.62 -19.81
C VAL A 31 -25.57 -46.21 -19.75
N VAL A 32 -26.88 -46.13 -19.54
CA VAL A 32 -27.61 -44.87 -19.46
C VAL A 32 -27.87 -44.55 -17.99
N SER A 33 -27.45 -43.36 -17.55
CA SER A 33 -27.73 -42.87 -16.21
C SER A 33 -28.37 -41.48 -16.25
N GLU A 34 -28.99 -41.12 -15.14
CA GLU A 34 -29.63 -39.82 -14.93
C GLU A 34 -29.19 -39.29 -13.57
N ASN A 35 -28.71 -38.04 -13.56
CA ASN A 35 -28.16 -37.35 -12.39
C ASN A 35 -26.91 -38.01 -11.79
N ASN A 36 -26.08 -38.65 -12.63
CA ASN A 36 -24.79 -39.21 -12.23
C ASN A 36 -23.67 -38.69 -13.14
N THR A 37 -22.45 -38.64 -12.62
CA THR A 37 -21.26 -38.32 -13.42
C THR A 37 -20.71 -39.57 -14.11
N GLY A 38 -19.86 -39.39 -15.12
CA GLY A 38 -19.19 -40.51 -15.80
C GLY A 38 -18.36 -41.34 -14.82
N ASP A 39 -17.63 -40.69 -13.91
CA ASP A 39 -16.77 -41.37 -12.93
C ASP A 39 -17.56 -42.21 -11.92
N GLU A 40 -18.71 -41.72 -11.46
CA GLU A 40 -19.59 -42.46 -10.55
C GLU A 40 -20.09 -43.77 -11.19
N VAL A 41 -20.46 -43.69 -12.46
CA VAL A 41 -20.95 -44.85 -13.21
C VAL A 41 -19.81 -45.81 -13.53
N GLU A 42 -18.62 -45.32 -13.83
CA GLU A 42 -17.43 -46.15 -14.07
C GLU A 42 -17.00 -46.91 -12.82
N VAL A 43 -16.98 -46.26 -11.65
CA VAL A 43 -16.74 -46.93 -10.35
C VAL A 43 -17.81 -47.97 -10.05
N TRP A 44 -19.07 -47.70 -10.40
CA TRP A 44 -20.15 -48.69 -10.25
C TRP A 44 -19.92 -49.91 -11.16
N ILE A 45 -19.55 -49.72 -12.43
CA ILE A 45 -19.22 -50.80 -13.36
C ILE A 45 -18.04 -51.64 -12.85
N GLN A 46 -16.96 -51.00 -12.41
CA GLN A 46 -15.78 -51.69 -11.88
C GLN A 46 -16.12 -52.59 -10.67
N LYS A 47 -17.09 -52.19 -9.83
CA LYS A 47 -17.59 -53.02 -8.73
C LYS A 47 -18.41 -54.23 -9.20
N GLN A 48 -19.08 -54.14 -10.35
CA GLN A 48 -19.79 -55.28 -10.94
C GLN A 48 -18.83 -56.26 -11.65
N GLU A 49 -17.73 -55.76 -12.21
CA GLU A 49 -16.74 -56.57 -12.94
C GLU A 49 -15.83 -57.42 -12.03
N THR A 50 -15.77 -57.15 -10.72
CA THR A 50 -15.03 -57.99 -9.76
C THR A 50 -15.56 -59.42 -9.62
N GLU A 51 -16.74 -59.74 -10.15
CA GLU A 51 -17.34 -61.09 -10.11
C GLU A 51 -17.17 -61.90 -11.41
N GLU A 52 -16.72 -61.32 -12.53
CA GLU A 52 -16.49 -62.05 -13.79
C GLU A 52 -15.21 -61.57 -14.52
N LYS A 53 -14.30 -62.51 -14.83
CA LYS A 53 -13.03 -62.22 -15.53
C LYS A 53 -13.23 -61.84 -17.00
N ALA A 54 -12.81 -60.61 -17.32
CA ALA A 54 -12.19 -60.10 -18.55
C ALA A 54 -12.93 -60.20 -19.91
N SER A 55 -13.35 -59.03 -20.41
CA SER A 55 -13.09 -58.56 -21.78
C SER A 55 -13.40 -57.06 -21.84
N SER A 56 -12.41 -56.23 -22.18
CA SER A 56 -12.57 -54.77 -22.34
C SER A 56 -13.37 -54.48 -23.61
N SER A 57 -14.70 -54.48 -23.50
CA SER A 57 -15.58 -53.80 -24.45
C SER A 57 -15.80 -52.38 -23.95
N SER A 58 -15.48 -51.38 -24.76
CA SER A 58 -15.71 -49.96 -24.42
C SER A 58 -17.21 -49.66 -24.34
N VAL A 59 -17.78 -49.83 -23.14
CA VAL A 59 -19.18 -49.48 -22.86
C VAL A 59 -19.34 -47.96 -22.95
N SER A 60 -20.36 -47.50 -23.66
CA SER A 60 -20.64 -46.05 -23.75
C SER A 60 -21.45 -45.57 -22.54
N LEU A 61 -20.90 -44.62 -21.79
CA LEU A 61 -21.55 -44.01 -20.62
C LEU A 61 -22.35 -42.77 -21.04
N LEU A 62 -23.68 -42.86 -20.95
CA LEU A 62 -24.59 -41.89 -21.55
C LEU A 62 -25.58 -41.30 -20.55
N ASP A 63 -25.93 -40.04 -20.77
CA ASP A 63 -27.03 -39.36 -20.10
C ASP A 63 -28.38 -39.84 -20.62
N ILE A 64 -29.42 -39.69 -19.79
CA ILE A 64 -30.79 -40.07 -20.13
C ILE A 64 -31.31 -39.43 -21.42
N SER A 65 -30.82 -38.25 -21.78
CA SER A 65 -31.12 -37.56 -23.03
C SER A 65 -30.95 -38.47 -24.25
N TRP A 66 -29.88 -39.27 -24.31
CA TRP A 66 -29.64 -40.18 -25.43
C TRP A 66 -30.73 -41.24 -25.58
N LEU A 67 -31.17 -41.84 -24.47
CA LEU A 67 -32.22 -42.86 -24.49
C LEU A 67 -33.56 -42.23 -24.89
N THR A 68 -33.85 -41.02 -24.41
CA THR A 68 -35.07 -40.30 -24.79
C THR A 68 -35.10 -39.92 -26.26
N GLU A 69 -33.99 -39.43 -26.82
CA GLU A 69 -33.86 -39.10 -28.26
C GLU A 69 -33.96 -40.38 -29.12
N SER A 70 -33.32 -41.46 -28.68
CA SER A 70 -33.38 -42.76 -29.37
C SER A 70 -34.79 -43.34 -29.40
N MET A 71 -35.50 -43.32 -28.26
CA MET A 71 -36.90 -43.76 -28.20
C MET A 71 -37.83 -42.89 -29.07
N ALA A 72 -37.57 -41.57 -29.14
CA ALA A 72 -38.34 -40.67 -29.99
C ALA A 72 -38.14 -40.98 -31.49
N ARG A 73 -36.93 -41.37 -31.89
CA ARG A 73 -36.62 -41.78 -33.27
C ARG A 73 -36.89 -43.26 -33.58
N GLY A 74 -37.28 -44.05 -32.57
CA GLY A 74 -37.52 -45.49 -32.69
C GLY A 74 -36.27 -46.33 -32.99
N SER A 75 -35.07 -45.74 -32.86
CA SER A 75 -33.79 -46.42 -33.09
C SER A 75 -32.65 -45.68 -32.35
N PRO A 76 -31.55 -46.37 -31.99
CA PRO A 76 -30.39 -45.73 -31.36
C PRO A 76 -29.83 -44.58 -32.21
N VAL A 77 -29.76 -43.37 -31.65
CA VAL A 77 -29.16 -42.22 -32.34
C VAL A 77 -27.63 -42.23 -32.21
N PRO A 78 -26.88 -41.65 -33.18
CA PRO A 78 -25.44 -41.48 -33.03
C PRO A 78 -25.08 -40.75 -31.73
N ILE A 79 -24.08 -41.25 -31.01
CA ILE A 79 -23.61 -40.64 -29.76
C ILE A 79 -22.93 -39.31 -30.10
N GLN A 80 -23.36 -38.25 -29.44
CA GLN A 80 -22.79 -36.90 -29.54
C GLN A 80 -22.24 -36.51 -28.18
N ASP A 81 -21.40 -35.48 -28.11
CA ASP A 81 -20.78 -35.06 -26.84
C ASP A 81 -21.81 -34.68 -25.77
N ARG A 82 -22.95 -34.10 -26.18
CA ARG A 82 -24.06 -33.78 -25.28
C ARG A 82 -24.72 -35.01 -24.63
N HIS A 83 -24.58 -36.19 -25.25
CA HIS A 83 -25.15 -37.46 -24.81
C HIS A 83 -24.25 -38.17 -23.80
N ARG A 84 -22.97 -37.81 -23.72
CA ARG A 84 -22.01 -38.49 -22.84
C ARG A 84 -22.13 -37.97 -21.43
N LEU A 85 -22.08 -38.87 -20.44
CA LEU A 85 -21.96 -38.44 -19.05
C LEU A 85 -20.66 -37.65 -18.88
N LYS A 86 -20.75 -36.49 -18.25
CA LYS A 86 -19.57 -35.67 -17.96
C LYS A 86 -18.76 -36.35 -16.85
N SER A 87 -17.48 -36.61 -17.09
CA SER A 87 -16.54 -36.92 -16.02
C SER A 87 -16.46 -35.69 -15.09
N SER A 88 -16.45 -35.91 -13.79
CA SER A 88 -15.97 -34.90 -12.87
C SER A 88 -14.56 -34.54 -13.33
N LEU A 89 -14.25 -33.25 -13.45
CA LEU A 89 -12.88 -32.83 -13.67
C LEU A 89 -12.10 -33.33 -12.44
N LYS A 90 -11.40 -34.47 -12.55
CA LYS A 90 -10.24 -34.72 -11.70
C LYS A 90 -9.40 -33.44 -11.84
N PRO A 91 -9.03 -32.77 -10.73
CA PRO A 91 -8.11 -31.65 -10.82
C PRO A 91 -6.94 -32.14 -11.64
N SER A 92 -6.71 -31.56 -12.82
CA SER A 92 -5.59 -32.01 -13.65
C SER A 92 -4.35 -31.92 -12.77
N GLU A 93 -3.54 -32.98 -12.73
CA GLU A 93 -2.26 -33.02 -12.00
C GLU A 93 -1.22 -32.01 -12.57
N LEU A 94 -1.66 -31.03 -13.36
CA LEU A 94 -0.86 -30.00 -13.99
C LEU A 94 -1.43 -28.58 -13.83
N THR A 95 -2.40 -28.34 -12.94
CA THR A 95 -2.55 -26.98 -12.39
C THR A 95 -1.51 -26.83 -11.29
N PRO A 96 -0.45 -26.00 -11.47
CA PRO A 96 0.51 -25.78 -10.41
C PRO A 96 -0.24 -25.34 -9.17
N VAL A 97 -0.11 -26.11 -8.09
CA VAL A 97 -0.66 -25.71 -6.78
C VAL A 97 -0.08 -24.34 -6.49
N ILE A 98 -0.93 -23.31 -6.52
CA ILE A 98 -0.49 -21.94 -6.29
C ILE A 98 -0.19 -21.82 -4.81
N ILE A 99 1.08 -22.02 -4.44
CA ILE A 99 1.53 -21.84 -3.07
C ILE A 99 1.59 -20.34 -2.80
N MET A 100 0.53 -19.81 -2.20
CA MET A 100 0.46 -18.41 -1.81
C MET A 100 1.45 -18.12 -0.68
N LYS A 101 2.40 -17.21 -0.93
CA LYS A 101 3.42 -16.83 0.06
C LYS A 101 2.83 -15.85 1.08
N SER A 102 3.31 -15.91 2.33
CA SER A 102 2.83 -15.05 3.44
C SER A 102 3.32 -13.60 3.34
N TYR A 103 4.54 -13.38 2.85
CA TYR A 103 5.12 -12.05 2.68
C TYR A 103 4.70 -11.42 1.34
N ALA A 104 4.24 -10.18 1.36
CA ALA A 104 3.83 -9.46 0.15
C ALA A 104 4.98 -9.27 -0.85
N CYS A 105 6.22 -9.15 -0.36
CA CYS A 105 7.41 -9.04 -1.21
C CYS A 105 7.71 -10.30 -2.05
N GLN A 106 7.09 -11.43 -1.72
CA GLN A 106 7.21 -12.68 -2.47
C GLN A 106 6.01 -12.94 -3.38
N ARG A 107 5.11 -11.95 -3.55
CA ARG A 107 3.91 -12.05 -4.37
C ARG A 107 3.91 -11.01 -5.47
N ARG A 108 3.31 -11.36 -6.62
CA ARG A 108 2.91 -10.38 -7.63
C ARG A 108 1.51 -9.90 -7.28
N THR A 109 1.36 -8.61 -6.97
CA THR A 109 0.06 -8.01 -6.61
C THR A 109 -0.29 -6.95 -7.66
N PRO A 110 -1.07 -7.28 -8.69
CA PRO A 110 -1.42 -6.34 -9.75
C PRO A 110 -2.38 -5.25 -9.25
N LEU A 111 -2.41 -4.11 -9.95
CA LEU A 111 -3.37 -3.03 -9.66
C LEU A 111 -4.82 -3.46 -9.91
N LYS A 112 -5.07 -4.13 -11.04
CA LYS A 112 -6.35 -4.76 -11.35
C LYS A 112 -6.32 -6.20 -10.86
N HIS A 113 -7.27 -6.55 -10.01
CA HIS A 113 -7.37 -7.89 -9.42
C HIS A 113 -8.83 -8.34 -9.37
N HIS A 114 -9.03 -9.62 -9.08
CA HIS A 114 -10.33 -10.30 -9.22
C HIS A 114 -11.27 -10.12 -8.02
N ASN A 115 -10.74 -9.74 -6.86
CA ASN A 115 -11.45 -9.81 -5.58
C ASN A 115 -11.77 -8.44 -4.95
N ALA A 116 -12.05 -7.40 -5.76
CA ALA A 116 -12.34 -6.04 -5.28
C ALA A 116 -13.42 -5.98 -4.21
N PHE A 117 -14.54 -6.68 -4.44
CA PHE A 117 -15.68 -6.75 -3.52
C PHE A 117 -15.31 -7.28 -2.12
N LEU A 118 -14.29 -8.13 -1.99
CA LEU A 118 -13.77 -8.59 -0.69
C LEU A 118 -12.71 -7.63 -0.13
N THR A 119 -11.79 -7.18 -0.97
CA THR A 119 -10.64 -6.38 -0.52
C THR A 119 -11.07 -5.00 -0.05
N GLU A 120 -12.06 -4.38 -0.70
CA GLU A 120 -12.58 -3.07 -0.31
C GLU A 120 -13.25 -3.12 1.08
N ALA A 121 -13.97 -4.20 1.38
CA ALA A 121 -14.56 -4.43 2.69
C ALA A 121 -13.49 -4.58 3.79
N LEU A 122 -12.46 -5.40 3.55
CA LEU A 122 -11.34 -5.55 4.48
C LEU A 122 -10.54 -4.25 4.64
N GLU A 123 -10.46 -3.43 3.59
CA GLU A 123 -9.78 -2.13 3.63
C GLU A 123 -10.53 -1.09 4.45
N VAL A 124 -11.87 -1.10 4.43
CA VAL A 124 -12.69 -0.28 5.35
C VAL A 124 -12.41 -0.65 6.80
N LEU A 125 -12.37 -1.94 7.12
CA LEU A 125 -12.07 -2.39 8.49
C LEU A 125 -10.62 -2.10 8.89
N ALA A 126 -9.68 -2.18 7.94
CA ALA A 126 -8.30 -1.77 8.18
C ALA A 126 -8.18 -0.27 8.48
N GLU A 127 -8.86 0.57 7.71
CA GLU A 127 -8.91 2.03 7.89
C GLU A 127 -9.55 2.37 9.25
N ASN A 128 -10.66 1.73 9.61
CA ASN A 128 -11.30 1.93 10.91
C ASN A 128 -10.39 1.52 12.09
N ALA A 129 -9.64 0.43 11.93
CA ALA A 129 -8.64 0.01 12.91
C ALA A 129 -7.47 1.01 13.02
N GLU A 130 -7.09 1.69 11.93
CA GLU A 130 -6.10 2.77 11.95
C GLU A 130 -6.61 3.98 12.75
N PHE A 131 -7.86 4.39 12.53
CA PHE A 131 -8.49 5.47 13.27
C PHE A 131 -8.68 5.17 14.76
N SER A 132 -8.80 3.90 15.10
CA SER A 132 -8.91 3.43 16.49
C SER A 132 -7.54 3.10 17.14
N GLU A 133 -6.43 3.48 16.50
CA GLU A 133 -5.05 3.18 16.92
C GLU A 133 -4.79 1.68 17.20
N ASN A 134 -5.51 0.79 16.50
CA ASN A 134 -5.37 -0.65 16.61
C ASN A 134 -4.49 -1.20 15.48
N GLU A 135 -3.18 -0.97 15.59
CA GLU A 135 -2.20 -1.34 14.56
C GLU A 135 -2.21 -2.84 14.24
N GLY A 136 -2.41 -3.70 15.26
CA GLY A 136 -2.48 -5.15 15.06
C GLY A 136 -3.60 -5.56 14.11
N ARG A 137 -4.82 -5.03 14.33
CA ARG A 137 -5.96 -5.27 13.44
C ARG A 137 -5.77 -4.62 12.07
N ASN A 138 -5.26 -3.38 12.02
CA ASN A 138 -4.95 -2.71 10.75
C ASN A 138 -4.02 -3.56 9.88
N VAL A 139 -2.92 -4.04 10.46
CA VAL A 139 -1.93 -4.88 9.77
C VAL A 139 -2.55 -6.18 9.29
N ALA A 140 -3.35 -6.84 10.13
CA ALA A 140 -4.01 -8.10 9.80
C ALA A 140 -4.95 -7.93 8.58
N PHE A 141 -5.87 -6.96 8.61
CA PHE A 141 -6.79 -6.73 7.49
C PHE A 141 -6.06 -6.31 6.21
N ARG A 142 -5.02 -5.46 6.31
CA ARG A 142 -4.18 -5.11 5.15
C ARG A 142 -3.48 -6.33 4.54
N ARG A 143 -3.00 -7.26 5.37
CA ARG A 143 -2.40 -8.52 4.90
C ARG A 143 -3.44 -9.43 4.24
N SER A 144 -4.62 -9.59 4.83
CA SER A 144 -5.74 -10.35 4.27
C SER A 144 -6.14 -9.80 2.89
N SER A 145 -6.38 -8.49 2.79
CA SER A 145 -6.67 -7.80 1.53
C SER A 145 -5.57 -8.08 0.50
N SER A 146 -4.29 -7.90 0.86
CA SER A 146 -3.18 -8.12 -0.08
C SER A 146 -3.05 -9.55 -0.60
N VAL A 147 -3.37 -10.56 0.21
CA VAL A 147 -3.39 -11.96 -0.26
C VAL A 147 -4.49 -12.13 -1.32
N LEU A 148 -5.68 -11.60 -1.07
CA LEU A 148 -6.80 -11.68 -2.02
C LEU A 148 -6.54 -10.91 -3.32
N LYS A 149 -5.82 -9.78 -3.26
CA LYS A 149 -5.38 -9.03 -4.46
C LYS A 149 -4.40 -9.82 -5.33
N ALA A 150 -3.63 -10.72 -4.74
CA ALA A 150 -2.63 -11.54 -5.43
C ALA A 150 -3.21 -12.83 -6.04
N LEU A 151 -4.47 -13.18 -5.75
CA LEU A 151 -5.10 -14.37 -6.33
C LEU A 151 -5.38 -14.16 -7.83
N PRO A 152 -5.08 -15.14 -8.68
CA PRO A 152 -5.36 -15.07 -10.12
C PRO A 152 -6.79 -15.48 -10.48
N TYR A 153 -7.68 -15.61 -9.49
CA TYR A 153 -9.06 -16.02 -9.66
C TYR A 153 -9.97 -15.26 -8.70
N ILE A 154 -11.27 -15.27 -9.02
CA ILE A 154 -12.35 -14.77 -8.17
C ILE A 154 -12.67 -15.83 -7.12
N VAL A 155 -12.62 -15.45 -5.84
CA VAL A 155 -13.11 -16.28 -4.72
C VAL A 155 -14.63 -16.35 -4.80
N ARG A 156 -15.18 -17.57 -4.84
CA ARG A 156 -16.64 -17.81 -4.92
C ARG A 156 -17.20 -18.50 -3.69
N LYS A 157 -16.37 -19.26 -2.98
CA LYS A 157 -16.76 -20.05 -1.82
C LYS A 157 -15.63 -20.16 -0.82
N MET A 158 -15.95 -20.53 0.42
CA MET A 158 -14.97 -20.57 1.51
C MET A 158 -13.84 -21.58 1.27
N GLU A 159 -14.10 -22.65 0.51
CA GLU A 159 -13.08 -23.65 0.16
C GLU A 159 -11.97 -23.06 -0.71
N ASP A 160 -12.23 -21.99 -1.47
CA ASP A 160 -11.23 -21.33 -2.31
C ASP A 160 -10.17 -20.57 -1.48
N LEU A 161 -10.44 -20.38 -0.18
CA LEU A 161 -9.58 -19.70 0.79
C LEU A 161 -8.77 -20.67 1.65
N LYS A 162 -8.99 -21.97 1.49
CA LYS A 162 -8.32 -22.99 2.27
C LYS A 162 -6.81 -22.87 2.08
N ASP A 163 -6.07 -22.97 3.19
CA ASP A 163 -4.61 -22.91 3.24
C ASP A 163 -3.99 -21.56 2.81
N LEU A 164 -4.80 -20.52 2.55
CA LEU A 164 -4.27 -19.18 2.27
C LEU A 164 -3.72 -18.54 3.55
N PRO A 165 -2.50 -17.96 3.51
CA PRO A 165 -1.92 -17.31 4.67
C PRO A 165 -2.64 -15.99 4.98
N CYS A 166 -2.43 -15.51 6.20
CA CYS A 166 -2.91 -14.20 6.67
C CYS A 166 -4.43 -14.06 6.80
N LEU A 167 -5.22 -15.08 6.48
CA LEU A 167 -6.67 -15.09 6.70
C LEU A 167 -6.99 -15.62 8.11
N GLY A 168 -7.01 -14.72 9.09
CA GLY A 168 -7.47 -15.05 10.44
C GLY A 168 -8.99 -15.23 10.52
N GLU A 169 -9.48 -15.79 11.63
CA GLU A 169 -10.90 -16.08 11.87
C GLU A 169 -11.81 -14.87 11.59
N HIS A 170 -11.40 -13.67 12.02
CA HIS A 170 -12.18 -12.45 11.79
C HIS A 170 -12.27 -12.09 10.30
N SER A 171 -11.15 -12.13 9.57
CA SER A 171 -11.19 -11.89 8.11
C SER A 171 -12.03 -12.94 7.39
N LEU A 172 -11.94 -14.22 7.80
CA LEU A 172 -12.73 -15.30 7.22
C LEU A 172 -14.23 -15.11 7.47
N ARG A 173 -14.64 -14.67 8.67
CA ARG A 173 -16.04 -14.33 8.97
C ARG A 173 -16.57 -13.21 8.07
N VAL A 174 -15.81 -12.12 7.93
CA VAL A 174 -16.20 -11.00 7.05
C VAL A 174 -16.34 -11.46 5.60
N ILE A 175 -15.38 -12.26 5.10
CA ILE A 175 -15.44 -12.80 3.73
C ILE A 175 -16.65 -13.73 3.57
N LYS A 176 -16.93 -14.57 4.57
CA LYS A 176 -18.07 -15.48 4.55
C LYS A 176 -19.39 -14.72 4.42
N GLU A 177 -19.62 -13.71 5.26
CA GLU A 177 -20.82 -12.85 5.17
C GLU A 177 -20.96 -12.24 3.77
N ILE A 178 -19.88 -11.70 3.19
CA ILE A 178 -19.94 -11.10 1.85
C ILE A 178 -20.25 -12.15 0.77
N LEU A 179 -19.75 -13.38 0.89
CA LEU A 179 -20.03 -14.44 -0.07
C LEU A 179 -21.47 -14.98 0.06
N GLU A 180 -22.02 -15.04 1.26
CA GLU A 180 -23.38 -15.57 1.53
C GLU A 180 -24.47 -14.51 1.33
N ASP A 181 -24.26 -13.31 1.86
CA ASP A 181 -25.26 -12.24 1.96
C ASP A 181 -24.98 -11.07 1.00
N GLY A 182 -23.84 -11.06 0.31
CA GLY A 182 -23.41 -9.99 -0.59
C GLY A 182 -22.80 -8.78 0.11
N THR A 183 -22.94 -8.66 1.43
CA THR A 183 -22.38 -7.57 2.25
C THR A 183 -21.95 -8.11 3.62
N SER A 184 -21.20 -7.32 4.39
CA SER A 184 -20.90 -7.66 5.80
C SER A 184 -21.51 -6.62 6.72
N SER A 185 -22.22 -7.09 7.75
CA SER A 185 -22.90 -6.25 8.72
C SER A 185 -21.95 -5.31 9.46
N GLU A 186 -20.75 -5.80 9.84
CA GLU A 186 -19.70 -5.01 10.49
C GLU A 186 -19.18 -3.90 9.57
N VAL A 187 -19.01 -4.21 8.29
CA VAL A 187 -18.50 -3.25 7.29
C VAL A 187 -19.52 -2.14 7.06
N GLU A 188 -20.79 -2.49 6.90
CA GLU A 188 -21.87 -1.50 6.72
C GLU A 188 -22.06 -0.65 7.98
N SER A 189 -22.06 -1.27 9.16
CA SER A 189 -22.12 -0.53 10.44
C SER A 189 -20.92 0.42 10.59
N THR A 190 -19.73 0.02 10.13
CA THR A 190 -18.54 0.89 10.15
C THR A 190 -18.70 2.07 9.20
N ARG A 191 -19.19 1.85 7.98
CA ARG A 191 -19.45 2.92 7.00
C ARG A 191 -20.47 3.94 7.50
N GLN A 192 -21.47 3.49 8.26
CA GLN A 192 -22.53 4.33 8.82
C GLN A 192 -22.14 4.99 10.15
N SER A 193 -21.02 4.60 10.75
CA SER A 193 -20.53 5.18 12.01
C SER A 193 -20.17 6.66 11.81
N GLU A 194 -20.77 7.53 12.63
CA GLU A 194 -20.44 8.95 12.69
C GLU A 194 -18.94 9.16 12.96
N GLN A 195 -18.36 8.36 13.86
CA GLN A 195 -16.94 8.43 14.18
C GLN A 195 -16.09 8.09 12.95
N PHE A 196 -16.40 7.00 12.23
CA PHE A 196 -15.63 6.61 11.05
C PHE A 196 -15.70 7.69 9.95
N GLN A 197 -16.89 8.24 9.70
CA GLN A 197 -17.10 9.29 8.71
C GLN A 197 -16.34 10.58 9.08
N ALA A 198 -16.43 11.02 10.34
CA ALA A 198 -15.73 12.20 10.82
C ALA A 198 -14.21 12.01 10.79
N MET A 199 -13.70 10.87 11.25
CA MET A 199 -12.27 10.56 11.20
C MET A 199 -11.75 10.56 9.76
N LYS A 200 -12.50 9.98 8.83
CA LYS A 200 -12.17 9.99 7.40
C LYS A 200 -12.15 11.40 6.81
N ALA A 201 -13.15 12.21 7.11
CA ALA A 201 -13.24 13.60 6.62
C ALA A 201 -12.13 14.49 7.20
N LEU A 202 -11.83 14.36 8.49
CA LEU A 202 -10.83 15.19 9.17
C LEU A 202 -9.40 14.78 8.79
N THR A 203 -9.10 13.49 8.67
CA THR A 203 -7.78 13.01 8.22
C THR A 203 -7.52 13.25 6.72
N ALA A 204 -8.57 13.55 5.94
CA ALA A 204 -8.45 13.99 4.56
C ALA A 204 -7.96 15.45 4.43
N VAL A 205 -7.91 16.22 5.51
CA VAL A 205 -7.32 17.56 5.54
C VAL A 205 -5.79 17.43 5.63
N PHE A 206 -5.07 18.03 4.69
CA PHE A 206 -3.60 18.04 4.74
C PHE A 206 -3.09 18.65 6.05
N GLY A 207 -2.12 17.99 6.69
CA GLY A 207 -1.59 18.38 7.99
C GLY A 207 -2.37 17.83 9.21
N VAL A 208 -3.36 16.97 9.00
CA VAL A 208 -4.17 16.37 10.08
C VAL A 208 -3.94 14.86 10.15
N GLY A 209 -3.27 14.42 11.22
CA GLY A 209 -3.10 13.00 11.56
C GLY A 209 -4.23 12.45 12.43
N VAL A 210 -4.23 11.13 12.65
CA VAL A 210 -5.26 10.40 13.42
C VAL A 210 -5.48 11.02 14.81
N ARG A 211 -4.42 11.31 15.56
CA ARG A 211 -4.52 11.92 16.90
C ARG A 211 -5.21 13.28 16.91
N THR A 212 -4.94 14.10 15.89
CA THR A 212 -5.56 15.43 15.76
C THR A 212 -7.03 15.30 15.39
N ALA A 213 -7.36 14.43 14.43
CA ALA A 213 -8.74 14.16 14.02
C ALA A 213 -9.58 13.60 15.17
N ASP A 214 -9.04 12.65 15.93
CA ASP A 214 -9.71 12.02 17.06
C ASP A 214 -9.90 13.01 18.23
N ARG A 215 -8.91 13.88 18.50
CA ARG A 215 -9.09 15.00 19.44
C ARG A 215 -10.24 15.91 18.99
N TRP A 216 -10.26 16.35 17.73
CA TRP A 216 -11.32 17.20 17.19
C TRP A 216 -12.69 16.53 17.21
N PHE A 217 -12.75 15.23 16.92
CA PHE A 217 -13.99 14.46 17.03
C PHE A 217 -14.55 14.50 18.47
N ARG A 218 -13.71 14.34 19.49
CA ARG A 218 -14.12 14.49 20.89
C ARG A 218 -14.56 15.91 21.26
N GLU A 219 -14.04 16.91 20.55
CA GLU A 219 -14.45 18.33 20.68
C GLU A 219 -15.76 18.65 19.94
N GLY A 220 -16.39 17.68 19.28
CA GLY A 220 -17.66 17.86 18.57
C GLY A 220 -17.53 18.21 17.09
N ILE A 221 -16.31 18.29 16.56
CA ILE A 221 -16.04 18.58 15.14
C ILE A 221 -16.27 17.30 14.35
N ARG A 222 -17.00 17.41 13.23
CA ARG A 222 -17.36 16.30 12.34
C ARG A 222 -16.86 16.50 10.92
N SER A 223 -16.70 17.75 10.50
CA SER A 223 -16.31 18.11 9.15
C SER A 223 -15.17 19.13 9.09
N PRO A 224 -14.45 19.23 7.96
CA PRO A 224 -13.48 20.29 7.73
C PRO A 224 -14.07 21.70 7.78
N LEU A 225 -15.36 21.87 7.45
CA LEU A 225 -16.04 23.17 7.53
C LEU A 225 -16.19 23.62 8.98
N ASP A 226 -16.48 22.68 9.89
CA ASP A 226 -16.60 22.96 11.31
C ASP A 226 -15.31 23.57 11.87
N LEU A 227 -14.13 23.26 11.31
CA LEU A 227 -12.85 23.85 11.72
C LEU A 227 -12.81 25.37 11.50
N ILE A 228 -13.46 25.84 10.44
CA ILE A 228 -13.59 27.26 10.10
C ILE A 228 -14.61 27.90 11.04
N ASP A 229 -15.79 27.30 11.16
CA ASP A 229 -16.92 27.84 11.91
C ASP A 229 -16.63 27.94 13.42
N THR A 230 -15.89 26.96 13.96
CA THR A 230 -15.51 26.93 15.39
C THR A 230 -14.27 27.77 15.69
N GLY A 231 -13.61 28.34 14.68
CA GLY A 231 -12.41 29.18 14.87
C GLY A 231 -11.20 28.42 15.42
N GLN A 232 -11.06 27.14 15.07
CA GLN A 232 -9.98 26.31 15.61
C GLN A 232 -8.60 26.86 15.26
N LYS A 233 -7.67 26.75 16.21
CA LYS A 233 -6.28 27.17 15.98
C LYS A 233 -5.55 26.12 15.15
N LEU A 234 -5.45 26.39 13.84
CA LEU A 234 -4.77 25.53 12.88
C LEU A 234 -3.29 25.90 12.72
N ASN A 235 -2.42 24.90 12.61
CA ASN A 235 -1.02 25.11 12.21
C ASN A 235 -0.93 25.43 10.70
N HIS A 236 0.23 25.86 10.22
CA HIS A 236 0.38 26.30 8.82
C HIS A 236 0.03 25.22 7.78
N ALA A 237 0.34 23.95 8.05
CA ALA A 237 -0.03 22.84 7.17
C ALA A 237 -1.55 22.64 7.14
N GLN A 238 -2.18 22.66 8.31
CA GLN A 238 -3.64 22.53 8.47
C GLN A 238 -4.39 23.68 7.82
N GLN A 239 -3.88 24.91 7.92
CA GLN A 239 -4.43 26.08 7.24
C GLN A 239 -4.43 25.88 5.72
N ALA A 240 -3.29 25.47 5.14
CA ALA A 240 -3.20 25.15 3.72
C ALA A 240 -4.12 23.98 3.34
N GLY A 241 -4.21 22.96 4.20
CA GLY A 241 -5.08 21.80 3.98
C GLY A 241 -6.57 22.14 3.97
N VAL A 242 -7.02 23.06 4.83
CA VAL A 242 -8.40 23.58 4.81
C VAL A 242 -8.62 24.48 3.60
N GLN A 243 -7.68 25.39 3.33
CA GLN A 243 -7.77 26.35 2.21
C GLN A 243 -7.89 25.66 0.85
N TYR A 244 -7.13 24.58 0.63
CA TYR A 244 -7.08 23.85 -0.65
C TYR A 244 -7.81 22.51 -0.61
N TYR A 245 -8.67 22.27 0.40
CA TYR A 245 -9.27 20.96 0.68
C TYR A 245 -9.91 20.29 -0.54
N ASN A 246 -10.73 21.02 -1.30
CA ASN A 246 -11.46 20.48 -2.46
C ASN A 246 -10.52 20.02 -3.58
N ASP A 247 -9.46 20.78 -3.83
CA ASP A 247 -8.47 20.43 -4.84
C ASP A 247 -7.59 19.27 -4.37
N LEU A 248 -7.12 19.27 -3.12
CA LEU A 248 -6.28 18.20 -2.61
C LEU A 248 -7.02 16.84 -2.49
N ASN A 249 -8.35 16.87 -2.33
CA ASN A 249 -9.19 15.66 -2.31
C ASN A 249 -9.68 15.22 -3.69
N THR A 250 -9.47 16.03 -4.73
CA THR A 250 -9.72 15.62 -6.11
C THR A 250 -8.53 14.78 -6.60
N PRO A 251 -8.70 13.52 -7.04
CA PRO A 251 -7.57 12.68 -7.47
C PRO A 251 -6.70 13.33 -8.54
N VAL A 252 -5.38 13.19 -8.39
CA VAL A 252 -4.38 13.62 -9.37
C VAL A 252 -4.32 12.58 -10.48
N THR A 253 -4.47 13.00 -11.72
CA THR A 253 -4.38 12.13 -12.89
C THR A 253 -2.93 11.91 -13.30
N LYS A 254 -2.67 10.81 -14.02
CA LYS A 254 -1.34 10.56 -14.62
C LYS A 254 -0.89 11.67 -15.56
N LYS A 255 -1.81 12.33 -16.25
CA LYS A 255 -1.51 13.50 -17.10
C LYS A 255 -0.97 14.66 -16.25
N GLU A 256 -1.72 15.05 -15.20
CA GLU A 256 -1.27 16.09 -14.26
C GLU A 256 0.09 15.74 -13.61
N ALA A 257 0.32 14.46 -13.28
CA ALA A 257 1.61 14.00 -12.75
C ALA A 257 2.77 14.16 -13.76
N MET A 258 2.52 13.99 -15.06
CA MET A 258 3.51 14.24 -16.12
C MET A 258 3.75 15.74 -16.31
N ASP A 259 2.71 16.56 -16.29
CA ASP A 259 2.84 18.02 -16.36
C ASP A 259 3.67 18.56 -15.18
N ILE A 260 3.46 18.02 -13.97
CA ILE A 260 4.29 18.31 -12.78
C ILE A 260 5.72 17.79 -12.96
N SER A 261 5.89 16.62 -13.60
CA SER A 261 7.24 16.08 -13.89
C SER A 261 8.04 17.06 -14.73
N ASP A 262 7.46 17.66 -15.77
CA ASP A 262 8.12 18.67 -16.61
C ASP A 262 8.51 19.92 -15.81
N ILE A 263 7.64 20.37 -14.89
CA ILE A 263 7.92 21.50 -13.99
C ILE A 263 9.12 21.19 -13.08
N VAL A 264 9.10 20.03 -12.42
CA VAL A 264 10.18 19.59 -11.52
C VAL A 264 11.48 19.40 -12.30
N GLU A 265 11.44 18.75 -13.46
CA GLU A 265 12.62 18.58 -14.32
C GLU A 265 13.25 19.91 -14.71
N LYS A 266 12.43 20.87 -15.13
CA LYS A 266 12.91 22.22 -15.49
C LYS A 266 13.56 22.90 -14.30
N ALA A 267 12.93 22.88 -13.14
CA ALA A 267 13.45 23.52 -11.93
C ALA A 267 14.77 22.89 -11.47
N VAL A 268 14.82 21.57 -11.39
CA VAL A 268 16.00 20.84 -10.91
C VAL A 268 17.17 20.98 -11.89
N LYS A 269 16.95 20.86 -13.21
CA LYS A 269 18.00 21.01 -14.23
C LYS A 269 18.54 22.45 -14.29
N ALA A 270 17.73 23.46 -13.99
CA ALA A 270 18.19 24.85 -13.91
C ALA A 270 19.11 25.08 -12.71
N VAL A 271 18.89 24.35 -11.61
CA VAL A 271 19.66 24.47 -10.36
C VAL A 271 20.92 23.62 -10.37
N LEU A 272 20.83 22.36 -10.82
CA LEU A 272 21.94 21.41 -10.88
C LEU A 272 21.77 20.50 -12.12
N PRO A 273 22.44 20.82 -13.24
CA PRO A 273 22.48 19.96 -14.41
C PRO A 273 23.10 18.58 -14.10
N GLY A 274 22.69 17.54 -14.82
CA GLY A 274 23.20 16.17 -14.62
C GLY A 274 22.48 15.37 -13.52
N THR A 275 21.51 15.97 -12.83
CA THR A 275 20.64 15.32 -11.86
C THR A 275 19.77 14.23 -12.49
N ILE A 276 19.53 13.16 -11.71
CA ILE A 276 18.59 12.09 -12.03
C ILE A 276 17.32 12.36 -11.23
N ILE A 277 16.18 12.40 -11.92
CA ILE A 277 14.86 12.66 -11.35
C ILE A 277 13.98 11.47 -11.68
N THR A 278 13.35 10.88 -10.68
CA THR A 278 12.51 9.70 -10.84
C THR A 278 11.15 9.94 -10.21
N LEU A 279 10.10 9.84 -11.03
CA LEU A 279 8.72 9.73 -10.55
C LEU A 279 8.57 8.39 -9.79
N THR A 280 8.19 8.46 -8.52
CA THR A 280 8.06 7.31 -7.61
C THR A 280 6.60 7.07 -7.21
N GLY A 281 6.35 6.52 -6.02
CA GLY A 281 5.01 6.43 -5.45
C GLY A 281 4.02 5.59 -6.27
N GLY A 282 2.75 6.00 -6.18
CA GLY A 282 1.63 5.32 -6.84
C GLY A 282 1.75 5.29 -8.37
N PHE A 283 2.20 6.38 -8.97
CA PHE A 283 2.33 6.50 -10.42
C PHE A 283 3.41 5.58 -10.99
N ARG A 284 4.55 5.43 -10.30
CA ARG A 284 5.57 4.44 -10.69
C ARG A 284 5.06 3.00 -10.67
N ARG A 285 4.11 2.68 -9.78
CA ARG A 285 3.44 1.37 -9.72
C ARG A 285 2.33 1.20 -10.78
N GLY A 286 2.13 2.20 -11.65
CA GLY A 286 1.18 2.16 -12.76
C GLY A 286 -0.21 2.68 -12.44
N LYS A 287 -0.42 3.37 -11.30
CA LYS A 287 -1.72 3.98 -11.01
C LYS A 287 -2.02 5.08 -12.03
N GLU A 288 -3.25 5.10 -12.53
CA GLU A 288 -3.72 6.17 -13.42
C GLU A 288 -4.21 7.41 -12.65
N VAL A 289 -4.51 7.24 -11.35
CA VAL A 289 -4.84 8.32 -10.41
C VAL A 289 -4.14 8.14 -9.07
N GLY A 290 -3.74 9.25 -8.43
CA GLY A 290 -3.04 9.31 -7.15
C GLY A 290 -3.57 10.41 -6.23
N HIS A 291 -3.06 10.49 -5.00
CA HIS A 291 -3.37 11.58 -4.06
C HIS A 291 -2.35 12.73 -4.15
N ASP A 292 -1.13 12.39 -4.52
CA ASP A 292 0.06 13.23 -4.57
C ASP A 292 1.02 12.71 -5.65
N VAL A 293 2.03 13.51 -5.98
CA VAL A 293 3.10 13.17 -6.91
C VAL A 293 4.44 13.15 -6.19
N ASP A 294 5.09 11.98 -6.16
CA ASP A 294 6.34 11.76 -5.44
C ASP A 294 7.55 11.75 -6.37
N PHE A 295 8.56 12.58 -6.11
CA PHE A 295 9.82 12.59 -6.86
C PHE A 295 11.02 12.26 -5.98
N LEU A 296 11.86 11.34 -6.48
CA LEU A 296 13.18 11.09 -5.94
C LEU A 296 14.24 11.71 -6.85
N ILE A 297 15.14 12.48 -6.25
CA ILE A 297 16.18 13.26 -6.92
C ILE A 297 17.54 12.82 -6.39
N THR A 298 18.50 12.63 -7.28
CA THR A 298 19.90 12.35 -6.92
C THR A 298 20.84 12.94 -7.97
N HIS A 299 22.14 12.89 -7.71
CA HIS A 299 23.16 13.30 -8.67
C HIS A 299 24.25 12.21 -8.76
N PRO A 300 24.74 11.81 -9.95
CA PRO A 300 25.73 10.73 -10.09
C PRO A 300 27.06 10.97 -9.35
N GLU A 301 27.45 12.23 -9.17
CA GLU A 301 28.57 12.63 -8.31
C GLU A 301 28.07 12.75 -6.86
N GLU A 302 28.53 11.85 -5.99
CA GLU A 302 28.16 11.80 -4.58
C GLU A 302 28.45 13.12 -3.86
N GLY A 303 27.47 13.64 -3.13
CA GLY A 303 27.58 14.88 -2.36
C GLY A 303 27.24 16.13 -3.17
N ALA A 304 27.15 16.05 -4.50
CA ALA A 304 26.70 17.18 -5.32
C ALA A 304 25.22 17.54 -5.07
N GLU A 305 24.43 16.58 -4.59
CA GLU A 305 23.04 16.76 -4.20
C GLU A 305 22.85 17.47 -2.85
N GLU A 306 23.91 17.71 -2.08
CA GLU A 306 23.79 18.36 -0.78
C GLU A 306 23.21 19.78 -0.89
N LYS A 307 22.20 20.07 -0.07
CA LYS A 307 21.49 21.38 -0.03
C LYS A 307 20.89 21.75 -1.39
N LEU A 308 20.52 20.74 -2.18
CA LEU A 308 19.83 20.95 -3.44
C LEU A 308 18.38 21.41 -3.21
N MET A 309 17.71 20.91 -2.16
CA MET A 309 16.29 21.21 -1.92
C MET A 309 15.98 22.70 -1.75
N PRO A 310 16.72 23.49 -0.93
CA PRO A 310 16.44 24.93 -0.80
C PRO A 310 16.56 25.68 -2.13
N LYS A 311 17.49 25.28 -3.01
CA LYS A 311 17.66 25.91 -4.33
C LYS A 311 16.49 25.60 -5.27
N ILE A 312 16.01 24.35 -5.26
CA ILE A 312 14.82 23.94 -6.02
C ILE A 312 13.60 24.71 -5.52
N VAL A 313 13.38 24.74 -4.20
CA VAL A 313 12.25 25.42 -3.58
C VAL A 313 12.26 26.92 -3.92
N ASN A 314 13.40 27.59 -3.80
CA ASN A 314 13.52 29.01 -4.18
C ASN A 314 13.20 29.23 -5.67
N TYR A 315 13.70 28.38 -6.57
CA TYR A 315 13.37 28.48 -7.99
C TYR A 315 11.86 28.35 -8.25
N LEU A 316 11.20 27.36 -7.61
CA LEU A 316 9.77 27.15 -7.77
C LEU A 316 8.94 28.31 -7.17
N ASP A 317 9.38 28.86 -6.05
CA ASP A 317 8.76 30.00 -5.38
C ASP A 317 8.88 31.28 -6.23
N ASP A 318 10.06 31.55 -6.79
CA ASP A 318 10.32 32.69 -7.69
C ASP A 318 9.44 32.65 -8.97
N GLN A 319 8.99 31.45 -9.38
CA GLN A 319 8.05 31.27 -10.49
C GLN A 319 6.57 31.31 -10.06
N GLY A 320 6.28 31.47 -8.77
CA GLY A 320 4.92 31.50 -8.23
C GLY A 320 4.21 30.14 -8.26
N LEU A 321 4.98 29.04 -8.26
CA LEU A 321 4.45 27.67 -8.41
C LEU A 321 4.15 26.99 -7.06
N LEU A 322 4.59 27.55 -5.93
CA LEU A 322 4.37 26.98 -4.60
C LEU A 322 3.26 27.72 -3.85
N LEU A 323 2.31 26.96 -3.31
CA LEU A 323 1.25 27.43 -2.41
C LEU A 323 1.56 27.10 -0.94
N TYR A 324 2.36 26.05 -0.72
CA TYR A 324 2.85 25.60 0.56
C TYR A 324 4.16 24.83 0.37
N GLN A 325 5.09 24.95 1.33
CA GLN A 325 6.25 24.07 1.41
C GLN A 325 6.70 23.86 2.86
N LYS A 326 7.19 22.66 3.15
CA LYS A 326 7.90 22.33 4.38
C LYS A 326 9.12 21.48 4.07
N THR A 327 10.28 22.13 4.10
CA THR A 327 11.57 21.47 3.88
C THR A 327 12.13 20.89 5.18
N THR A 328 12.48 19.61 5.16
CA THR A 328 13.21 18.90 6.23
C THR A 328 14.61 18.57 5.71
N ARG A 329 15.64 18.86 6.52
CA ARG A 329 17.03 18.55 6.17
C ARG A 329 17.32 17.06 6.27
N ASN A 330 18.29 16.58 5.50
CA ASN A 330 18.84 15.24 5.70
C ASN A 330 19.41 15.15 7.12
N SER A 331 18.97 14.14 7.87
CA SER A 331 19.43 13.88 9.24
C SER A 331 20.03 12.49 9.41
N TYR A 332 20.13 11.70 8.35
CA TYR A 332 20.72 10.37 8.40
C TYR A 332 22.24 10.45 8.54
N LEU A 333 22.77 9.81 9.58
CA LEU A 333 24.21 9.68 9.81
C LEU A 333 24.55 8.20 9.92
N GLU A 334 25.06 7.60 8.84
CA GLU A 334 25.37 6.15 8.79
C GLU A 334 26.23 5.67 9.97
N SER A 335 27.18 6.50 10.42
CA SER A 335 28.07 6.21 11.56
C SER A 335 27.37 6.15 12.93
N LYS A 336 26.21 6.79 13.07
CA LYS A 336 25.41 6.81 14.32
C LYS A 336 24.11 6.00 14.22
N ASP A 337 23.60 5.86 13.01
CA ASP A 337 22.28 5.33 12.69
C ASP A 337 22.34 3.94 12.04
N GLY A 338 23.43 3.19 12.25
CA GLY A 338 23.55 1.79 11.85
C GLY A 338 22.38 0.90 12.33
N PRO A 339 22.39 -0.42 12.05
CA PRO A 339 21.21 -1.30 12.10
C PRO A 339 20.50 -1.45 13.46
N ALA A 340 21.01 -0.81 14.51
CA ALA A 340 20.53 -0.89 15.88
C ALA A 340 19.30 -0.01 16.20
N ARG A 341 18.86 0.88 15.28
CA ARG A 341 17.66 1.70 15.52
C ARG A 341 16.38 0.97 15.09
N PRO A 342 15.27 1.13 15.87
CA PRO A 342 13.96 0.65 15.44
C PRO A 342 13.63 1.26 14.06
N PRO A 343 12.94 0.52 13.19
CA PRO A 343 12.54 1.03 11.89
C PRO A 343 11.55 2.19 12.08
N SER A 344 12.06 3.43 12.05
CA SER A 344 11.22 4.60 11.80
C SER A 344 10.48 4.41 10.49
N ASN A 345 9.17 4.69 10.48
CA ASN A 345 8.35 4.62 9.27
C ASN A 345 8.77 5.64 8.22
N MET A 346 9.37 6.76 8.64
CA MET A 346 9.83 7.81 7.75
C MET A 346 11.34 7.73 7.56
N ASP A 347 11.79 7.93 6.32
CA ASP A 347 13.20 8.10 6.03
C ASP A 347 13.73 9.42 6.61
N ARG A 348 15.02 9.66 6.44
CA ARG A 348 15.71 10.83 6.99
C ARG A 348 16.45 11.60 5.90
N PHE A 349 16.06 11.41 4.63
CA PHE A 349 16.57 12.16 3.51
C PHE A 349 16.17 13.64 3.60
N GLU A 350 16.85 14.48 2.82
CA GLU A 350 16.37 15.84 2.60
C GLU A 350 15.07 15.77 1.80
N ARG A 351 14.00 16.40 2.29
CA ARG A 351 12.67 16.31 1.68
C ARG A 351 11.91 17.61 1.76
N CYS A 352 11.00 17.83 0.83
CA CYS A 352 10.06 18.93 0.84
C CYS A 352 8.65 18.41 0.58
N PHE A 353 7.77 18.58 1.57
CA PHE A 353 6.33 18.39 1.37
C PHE A 353 5.74 19.71 0.88
N SER A 354 5.06 19.69 -0.26
CA SER A 354 4.63 20.92 -0.91
C SER A 354 3.25 20.82 -1.55
N ILE A 355 2.67 21.99 -1.82
CA ILE A 355 1.46 22.12 -2.62
C ILE A 355 1.82 23.02 -3.80
N PHE A 356 1.69 22.47 -5.00
CA PHE A 356 1.95 23.16 -6.25
C PHE A 356 0.67 23.85 -6.75
N ARG A 357 0.86 25.01 -7.39
CA ARG A 357 -0.14 25.66 -8.24
C ARG A 357 0.00 25.10 -9.66
N LEU A 358 -0.90 24.22 -10.06
CA LEU A 358 -0.91 23.62 -11.41
C LEU A 358 -1.94 24.32 -12.30
N GLU A 359 -1.49 25.02 -13.33
CA GLU A 359 -2.37 25.62 -14.34
C GLU A 359 -3.08 24.52 -15.15
N GLN A 360 -4.38 24.69 -15.38
CA GLN A 360 -5.22 23.75 -16.10
C GLN A 360 -5.32 24.14 -17.57
N SER A 361 -5.29 23.15 -18.46
CA SER A 361 -5.62 23.39 -19.86
C SER A 361 -7.12 23.69 -20.00
N LYS A 362 -7.49 24.58 -20.94
CA LYS A 362 -8.91 24.95 -21.19
C LYS A 362 -9.81 23.74 -21.49
N VAL A 363 -9.24 22.64 -22.00
CA VAL A 363 -9.97 21.40 -22.34
C VAL A 363 -10.32 20.57 -21.09
N ASP A 364 -9.44 20.58 -20.08
CA ASP A 364 -9.67 19.85 -18.83
C ASP A 364 -10.74 20.54 -17.97
N PHE A 365 -10.84 21.87 -18.09
CA PHE A 365 -11.87 22.69 -17.45
C PHE A 365 -13.29 22.30 -17.90
N ASP A 366 -13.53 22.23 -19.21
CA ASP A 366 -14.84 21.91 -19.80
C ASP A 366 -15.30 20.48 -19.47
N THR A 367 -14.36 19.55 -19.33
CA THR A 367 -14.65 18.15 -18.99
C THR A 367 -15.09 18.02 -17.53
N ARG A 368 -14.49 18.80 -16.62
CA ARG A 368 -14.86 18.83 -15.19
C ARG A 368 -16.23 19.46 -14.97
N VAL A 369 -16.53 20.58 -15.63
CA VAL A 369 -17.84 21.25 -15.56
C VAL A 369 -18.96 20.31 -16.00
N LYS A 370 -18.75 19.54 -17.07
CA LYS A 370 -19.74 18.54 -17.55
C LYS A 370 -19.94 17.39 -16.56
N ALA A 371 -18.86 16.85 -16.00
CA ALA A 371 -18.95 15.77 -15.01
C ALA A 371 -19.68 16.19 -13.72
N SER A 372 -19.58 17.47 -13.31
CA SER A 372 -20.34 18.00 -12.18
C SER A 372 -21.82 18.28 -12.49
N SER A 373 -22.20 18.45 -13.77
CA SER A 373 -23.59 18.75 -14.16
C SER A 373 -24.46 17.50 -14.34
N ASP A 374 -23.87 16.32 -14.58
CA ASP A 374 -24.62 15.08 -14.83
C ASP A 374 -25.20 14.43 -13.56
N ASN A 375 -24.95 15.01 -12.37
CA ASN A 375 -25.41 14.47 -11.08
C ASN A 375 -26.55 15.26 -10.42
N SER A 376 -27.10 16.30 -11.05
CA SER A 376 -28.26 17.04 -10.53
C SER A 376 -29.38 17.12 -11.55
N GLY A 377 -30.26 16.14 -11.54
CA GLY A 377 -31.56 16.23 -12.20
C GLY A 377 -32.51 17.08 -11.36
N THR A 378 -32.45 18.41 -11.50
CA THR A 378 -33.57 19.32 -11.22
C THR A 378 -33.30 20.70 -11.81
N THR A 379 -34.27 21.16 -12.61
CA THR A 379 -34.36 22.51 -13.18
C THR A 379 -34.60 23.55 -12.08
N ASP A 380 -33.70 24.52 -11.93
CA ASP A 380 -34.04 25.95 -12.06
C ASP A 380 -32.79 26.84 -12.02
N LYS A 381 -32.78 27.79 -12.95
CA LYS A 381 -31.64 28.65 -13.29
C LYS A 381 -31.40 29.73 -12.22
N LYS A 382 -30.22 29.67 -11.59
CA LYS A 382 -29.40 30.85 -11.29
C LYS A 382 -27.98 30.56 -11.77
N GLU A 383 -27.61 31.18 -12.88
CA GLU A 383 -26.23 31.25 -13.34
C GLU A 383 -25.42 32.11 -12.35
N GLU A 384 -24.93 31.50 -11.27
CA GLU A 384 -23.74 32.01 -10.60
C GLU A 384 -22.55 31.61 -11.47
N SER A 385 -21.92 32.60 -12.09
CA SER A 385 -20.69 32.40 -12.85
C SER A 385 -19.59 31.93 -11.90
N TYR A 386 -19.40 30.63 -11.75
CA TYR A 386 -18.15 30.09 -11.26
C TYR A 386 -17.08 30.45 -12.28
N SER A 387 -16.39 31.58 -12.06
CA SER A 387 -15.10 31.84 -12.68
C SER A 387 -14.13 30.81 -12.11
N GLY A 388 -14.21 29.58 -12.60
CA GLY A 388 -13.39 28.50 -12.11
C GLY A 388 -11.92 28.90 -12.30
N SER A 389 -11.15 28.75 -11.22
CA SER A 389 -9.74 29.11 -11.19
C SER A 389 -9.01 28.46 -12.37
N SER A 390 -8.13 29.21 -13.05
CA SER A 390 -7.32 28.69 -14.17
C SER A 390 -6.33 27.61 -13.74
N TRP A 391 -6.20 27.38 -12.43
CA TRP A 391 -5.27 26.47 -11.80
C TRP A 391 -5.93 25.73 -10.64
N ARG A 392 -5.32 24.63 -10.22
CA ARG A 392 -5.69 23.89 -9.01
C ARG A 392 -4.47 23.57 -8.13
N ALA A 393 -4.72 23.35 -6.85
CA ALA A 393 -3.70 22.87 -5.91
C ALA A 393 -3.43 21.36 -6.09
N VAL A 394 -2.16 20.96 -6.09
CA VAL A 394 -1.73 19.55 -6.15
C VAL A 394 -0.61 19.29 -5.15
N ARG A 395 -0.71 18.22 -4.35
CA ARG A 395 0.39 17.81 -3.46
C ARG A 395 1.56 17.21 -4.24
N VAL A 396 2.76 17.67 -3.93
CA VAL A 396 4.01 17.17 -4.51
C VAL A 396 5.03 16.97 -3.41
N ASP A 397 5.61 15.78 -3.35
CA ASP A 397 6.62 15.42 -2.38
C ASP A 397 7.96 15.25 -3.11
N LEU A 398 8.95 16.06 -2.74
CA LEU A 398 10.30 16.03 -3.32
C LEU A 398 11.27 15.44 -2.30
N VAL A 399 12.13 14.53 -2.75
CA VAL A 399 13.10 13.84 -1.89
C VAL A 399 14.45 13.83 -2.57
N VAL A 400 15.50 14.18 -1.85
CA VAL A 400 16.88 14.17 -2.33
C VAL A 400 17.66 13.11 -1.56
N SER A 401 18.20 12.13 -2.29
CA SER A 401 19.04 11.07 -1.73
C SER A 401 20.45 11.11 -2.32
N PRO A 402 21.48 10.80 -1.51
CA PRO A 402 22.82 10.52 -2.04
C PRO A 402 22.79 9.38 -3.05
N TYR A 403 23.69 9.42 -4.04
CA TYR A 403 23.71 8.45 -5.13
C TYR A 403 23.92 7.02 -4.63
N SER A 404 24.79 6.87 -3.64
CA SER A 404 25.07 5.62 -2.93
C SER A 404 23.82 4.98 -2.31
N GLN A 405 22.83 5.78 -1.92
CA GLN A 405 21.59 5.32 -1.27
C GLN A 405 20.39 5.28 -2.23
N PHE A 406 20.55 5.76 -3.47
CA PHE A 406 19.46 5.98 -4.41
C PHE A 406 18.65 4.71 -4.72
N ALA A 407 19.30 3.54 -4.78
CA ALA A 407 18.60 2.28 -5.00
C ALA A 407 17.64 1.93 -3.84
N PHE A 408 18.07 2.13 -2.59
CA PHE A 408 17.25 1.90 -1.40
C PHE A 408 16.14 2.94 -1.27
N ALA A 409 16.45 4.20 -1.59
CA ALA A 409 15.48 5.28 -1.61
C ALA A 409 14.40 5.02 -2.67
N THR A 410 14.80 4.59 -3.88
CA THR A 410 13.88 4.23 -4.96
C THR A 410 12.95 3.10 -4.53
N LEU A 411 13.47 2.06 -3.87
CA LEU A 411 12.66 0.96 -3.34
C LEU A 411 11.63 1.47 -2.31
N GLY A 412 12.10 2.22 -1.31
CA GLY A 412 11.26 2.77 -0.25
C GLY A 412 10.14 3.68 -0.75
N TRP A 413 10.47 4.63 -1.62
CA TRP A 413 9.54 5.60 -2.18
C TRP A 413 8.69 5.04 -3.33
N THR A 414 9.05 3.90 -3.92
CA THR A 414 8.16 3.20 -4.86
C THR A 414 6.97 2.56 -4.14
N GLY A 415 7.16 2.05 -2.91
CA GLY A 415 6.09 1.39 -2.15
C GLY A 415 5.56 0.09 -2.80
N SER A 416 4.36 -0.38 -2.47
CA SER A 416 3.35 0.19 -1.56
C SER A 416 3.75 0.11 -0.08
N LYS A 417 3.06 0.86 0.80
CA LYS A 417 3.29 0.83 2.27
C LYS A 417 3.33 -0.60 2.83
N LEU A 418 2.41 -1.46 2.40
CA LEU A 418 2.40 -2.87 2.82
C LEU A 418 3.56 -3.67 2.24
N PHE A 419 3.90 -3.46 0.97
CA PHE A 419 5.02 -4.15 0.33
C PHE A 419 6.33 -3.88 1.08
N GLU A 420 6.60 -2.60 1.37
CA GLU A 420 7.76 -2.17 2.15
C GLU A 420 7.78 -2.76 3.55
N ARG A 421 6.65 -2.72 4.26
CA ARG A 421 6.51 -3.33 5.59
C ARG A 421 6.83 -4.82 5.57
N GLU A 422 6.28 -5.55 4.61
CA GLU A 422 6.50 -6.98 4.49
C GLU A 422 7.91 -7.33 3.98
N LEU A 423 8.52 -6.48 3.16
CA LEU A 423 9.90 -6.65 2.71
C LEU A 423 10.89 -6.48 3.86
N ARG A 424 10.73 -5.46 4.70
CA ARG A 424 11.55 -5.25 5.90
C ARG A 424 11.34 -6.37 6.91
N ARG A 425 10.10 -6.80 7.11
CA ARG A 425 9.77 -7.96 7.97
C ARG A 425 10.45 -9.24 7.46
N TRP A 426 10.39 -9.49 6.15
CA TRP A 426 11.02 -10.65 5.52
C TRP A 426 12.55 -10.61 5.64
N ALA A 427 13.18 -9.45 5.38
CA ALA A 427 14.61 -9.28 5.54
C ALA A 427 15.05 -9.60 6.99
N GLY A 428 14.34 -9.07 7.98
CA GLY A 428 14.62 -9.33 9.39
C GLY A 428 14.44 -10.80 9.76
N GLN A 429 13.26 -11.37 9.48
CA GLN A 429 12.87 -12.69 9.97
C GLN A 429 13.49 -13.85 9.18
N GLU A 430 13.58 -13.73 7.85
CA GLU A 430 14.01 -14.83 6.99
C GLU A 430 15.48 -14.72 6.56
N LYS A 431 16.06 -13.50 6.58
CA LYS A 431 17.44 -13.26 6.12
C LYS A 431 18.40 -12.85 7.24
N GLY A 432 17.91 -12.42 8.40
CA GLY A 432 18.76 -11.87 9.45
C GLY A 432 19.42 -10.56 9.00
N MET A 433 18.68 -9.76 8.24
CA MET A 433 19.13 -8.48 7.70
C MET A 433 18.20 -7.35 8.12
N SER A 434 18.73 -6.14 8.31
CA SER A 434 17.94 -4.94 8.57
C SER A 434 17.88 -4.07 7.32
N LEU A 435 16.69 -3.92 6.73
CA LEU A 435 16.46 -3.10 5.55
C LEU A 435 15.78 -1.79 5.94
N SER A 436 16.28 -0.68 5.39
CA SER A 436 15.69 0.66 5.48
C SER A 436 15.66 1.34 4.11
N SER A 437 15.08 2.54 4.03
CA SER A 437 15.16 3.37 2.81
C SER A 437 16.57 3.89 2.49
N HIS A 438 17.55 3.67 3.37
CA HIS A 438 18.91 4.22 3.25
C HIS A 438 19.94 3.13 2.94
N ALA A 439 19.78 1.96 3.57
CA ALA A 439 20.75 0.88 3.50
C ALA A 439 20.12 -0.48 3.86
N LEU A 440 20.85 -1.54 3.50
CA LEU A 440 20.64 -2.92 3.94
C LEU A 440 21.85 -3.37 4.76
N TYR A 441 21.60 -3.84 5.99
CA TYR A 441 22.62 -4.32 6.89
C TYR A 441 22.51 -5.82 7.12
N ASP A 442 23.62 -6.54 6.99
CA ASP A 442 23.72 -7.96 7.31
C ASP A 442 24.12 -8.13 8.79
N SER A 443 23.19 -8.62 9.62
CA SER A 443 23.45 -8.84 11.04
C SER A 443 24.41 -10.01 11.32
N LYS A 444 24.68 -10.86 10.33
CA LYS A 444 25.63 -11.98 10.47
C LYS A 444 27.07 -11.54 10.25
N GLN A 445 27.31 -10.49 9.46
CA GLN A 445 28.66 -9.97 9.25
C GLN A 445 29.15 -9.14 10.44
N SER A 446 28.26 -8.41 11.12
CA SER A 446 28.62 -7.61 12.30
C SER A 446 29.07 -8.46 13.50
N SER A 447 28.66 -9.73 13.56
CA SER A 447 28.99 -10.69 14.62
C SER A 447 30.31 -11.45 14.39
N GLN A 448 30.87 -11.41 13.17
CA GLN A 448 32.18 -12.03 12.88
C GLN A 448 33.37 -11.09 13.15
N SER A 449 33.13 -9.78 13.23
CA SER A 449 34.15 -8.77 13.56
C SER A 449 34.40 -8.56 15.06
N SER A 450 33.73 -9.31 15.94
CA SER A 450 33.86 -9.18 17.42
C SER A 450 34.61 -10.33 18.11
N ALA A 451 35.17 -11.29 17.36
CA ALA A 451 36.04 -12.32 17.91
C ALA A 451 37.51 -11.87 17.92
N SER A 452 37.95 -11.35 19.07
CA SER A 452 39.32 -11.36 19.62
C SER A 452 40.50 -10.92 18.72
N ALA A 453 41.02 -9.73 18.99
CA ALA A 453 42.44 -9.42 18.82
C ALA A 453 42.97 -8.69 20.07
N PRO A 454 44.07 -9.12 20.69
CA PRO A 454 44.65 -8.45 21.84
C PRO A 454 45.22 -7.09 21.43
N SER A 455 45.05 -6.14 22.34
CA SER A 455 45.37 -4.72 22.24
C SER A 455 46.83 -4.42 21.86
N SER A 456 47.02 -3.58 20.85
CA SER A 456 48.21 -2.71 20.69
C SER A 456 47.73 -1.32 20.24
N PRO A 457 48.25 -0.21 20.79
CA PRO A 457 47.77 1.12 20.45
C PRO A 457 48.51 1.63 19.22
N GLY A 458 47.82 1.68 18.08
CA GLY A 458 48.33 2.28 16.85
C GLY A 458 47.19 2.46 15.85
N ALA A 459 46.99 3.71 15.43
CA ALA A 459 45.90 4.22 14.60
C ALA A 459 45.37 3.29 13.50
N VAL A 460 44.04 3.07 13.43
CA VAL A 460 43.32 2.76 12.17
C VAL A 460 41.85 3.21 12.27
N SER A 461 41.38 3.88 11.22
CA SER A 461 39.97 4.17 10.93
C SER A 461 39.15 2.87 10.83
N ARG A 462 38.02 2.78 11.54
CA ARG A 462 37.06 1.68 11.38
C ARG A 462 36.02 2.06 10.33
N SER A 463 36.11 1.45 9.14
CA SER A 463 35.05 1.40 8.16
C SER A 463 34.05 0.30 8.57
N SER A 464 32.80 0.68 8.78
CA SER A 464 31.67 -0.25 8.78
C SER A 464 31.35 -0.55 7.32
N SER A 465 31.55 -1.79 6.87
CA SER A 465 31.31 -2.15 5.48
C SER A 465 29.81 -2.32 5.20
N CYS A 466 29.21 -1.30 4.60
CA CYS A 466 27.96 -1.40 3.86
C CYS A 466 28.18 -2.21 2.58
N ILE A 467 27.15 -2.92 2.10
CA ILE A 467 27.21 -3.58 0.78
C ILE A 467 27.11 -2.48 -0.27
N SER A 468 28.25 -1.99 -0.76
CA SER A 468 28.32 -1.08 -1.91
C SER A 468 28.20 -1.88 -3.22
N MET A 469 27.44 -1.34 -4.17
CA MET A 469 27.31 -1.92 -5.52
C MET A 469 28.56 -1.61 -6.34
N PRO A 470 29.20 -2.59 -7.00
CA PRO A 470 30.37 -2.34 -7.84
C PRO A 470 29.96 -1.71 -9.19
N SER A 471 30.71 -0.69 -9.62
CA SER A 471 30.65 -0.13 -10.97
C SER A 471 31.64 -0.84 -11.92
N ASP A 472 31.11 -1.14 -13.10
CA ASP A 472 31.76 -1.44 -14.39
C ASP A 472 32.44 -2.79 -14.74
N ARG A 473 31.90 -3.32 -15.87
CA ARG A 473 32.47 -4.06 -17.02
C ARG A 473 33.24 -5.39 -16.85
N ALA A 474 32.56 -6.42 -17.39
CA ALA A 474 33.05 -7.53 -18.23
C ALA A 474 33.61 -8.81 -17.57
N SER A 475 32.81 -9.89 -17.57
CA SER A 475 32.98 -11.02 -18.51
C SER A 475 31.93 -12.11 -18.32
N THR A 476 31.60 -12.75 -19.44
CA THR A 476 30.49 -13.64 -19.75
C THR A 476 30.62 -15.07 -19.21
N SER A 477 29.52 -15.63 -18.71
CA SER A 477 29.05 -17.02 -18.89
C SER A 477 27.72 -17.11 -18.11
N GLY A 478 26.55 -17.45 -18.63
CA GLY A 478 26.19 -18.22 -19.81
C GLY A 478 25.00 -19.09 -19.39
N THR A 479 23.79 -18.53 -19.29
CA THR A 479 22.53 -19.30 -19.23
C THR A 479 21.41 -18.53 -19.95
N ILE A 480 20.70 -19.29 -20.78
CA ILE A 480 19.80 -18.89 -21.86
C ILE A 480 18.49 -18.31 -21.31
N PRO A 481 17.95 -17.19 -21.83
CA PRO A 481 16.57 -16.78 -21.58
C PRO A 481 15.64 -17.42 -22.62
N GLU A 482 14.69 -18.24 -22.18
CA GLU A 482 13.56 -18.68 -22.99
C GLU A 482 12.65 -17.48 -23.28
N THR A 483 12.66 -17.06 -24.54
CA THR A 483 11.76 -16.08 -25.13
C THR A 483 10.38 -16.71 -25.39
N LEU A 484 9.30 -16.08 -24.92
CA LEU A 484 7.96 -16.28 -25.48
C LEU A 484 7.68 -15.23 -26.58
N PRO A 485 6.88 -15.56 -27.61
CA PRO A 485 6.98 -14.95 -28.93
C PRO A 485 6.12 -13.69 -29.11
N GLY A 486 6.72 -12.65 -29.70
CA GLY A 486 6.02 -11.51 -30.28
C GLY A 486 6.25 -11.45 -31.78
N PHE A 487 5.18 -11.42 -32.57
CA PHE A 487 5.24 -11.33 -34.03
C PHE A 487 5.53 -9.88 -34.48
N TYR A 488 6.39 -9.75 -35.48
CA TYR A 488 6.90 -8.50 -36.06
C TYR A 488 5.97 -7.88 -37.12
N SER A 489 6.07 -6.56 -37.31
CA SER A 489 6.23 -6.00 -38.67
C SER A 489 7.00 -4.69 -38.63
N ARG A 490 8.10 -4.68 -39.40
CA ARG A 490 9.01 -3.55 -39.65
C ARG A 490 8.74 -3.09 -41.09
N ARG A 491 8.51 -1.81 -41.33
CA ARG A 491 8.75 -1.20 -42.64
C ARG A 491 9.88 -0.18 -42.49
N ALA A 492 10.99 -0.50 -43.13
CA ALA A 492 12.09 0.40 -43.35
C ALA A 492 11.86 1.08 -44.70
N ASP A 493 12.01 2.40 -44.76
CA ASP A 493 12.38 3.09 -45.98
C ASP A 493 13.54 4.03 -45.71
N LYS A 494 14.39 4.12 -46.74
CA LYS A 494 15.78 4.56 -46.73
C LYS A 494 15.94 6.08 -46.78
N MET A 495 17.03 6.52 -46.14
CA MET A 495 17.97 7.61 -46.48
C MET A 495 17.45 8.84 -47.26
N GLN A 496 17.73 10.03 -46.72
CA GLN A 496 18.71 10.92 -47.37
C GLN A 496 19.28 11.98 -46.43
N GLN A 497 20.59 12.12 -46.55
CA GLN A 497 21.49 13.01 -45.84
C GLN A 497 21.64 14.26 -46.72
N ILE A 498 21.35 15.44 -46.20
CA ILE A 498 21.75 16.71 -46.83
C ILE A 498 22.43 17.56 -45.75
N GLN A 499 23.68 17.90 -46.05
CA GLN A 499 24.59 18.74 -45.29
C GLN A 499 24.83 20.01 -46.12
N ILE A 500 24.47 21.19 -45.59
CA ILE A 500 24.93 22.51 -46.06
C ILE A 500 25.00 23.38 -44.79
N GLN A 501 26.19 23.57 -44.21
CA GLN A 501 27.11 24.72 -44.36
C GLN A 501 26.59 26.07 -43.83
N SER A 502 27.50 26.76 -43.17
CA SER A 502 27.35 27.83 -42.18
C SER A 502 27.67 29.24 -42.71
N GLU A 503 27.11 30.24 -42.00
CA GLU A 503 27.62 31.63 -41.75
C GLU A 503 27.43 32.74 -42.83
N PRO A 504 27.42 34.07 -42.52
CA PRO A 504 27.10 34.78 -41.24
C PRO A 504 26.43 36.20 -41.36
N VAL A 505 26.23 36.85 -40.19
CA VAL A 505 26.15 38.31 -39.84
C VAL A 505 24.97 39.18 -40.34
N GLY A 506 24.35 39.95 -39.41
CA GLY A 506 23.79 41.29 -39.74
C GLY A 506 22.71 41.91 -38.82
N GLN A 507 23.16 42.61 -37.75
CA GLN A 507 22.66 43.89 -37.19
C GLN A 507 21.20 44.16 -36.72
N ALA A 508 21.14 44.87 -35.59
CA ALA A 508 20.00 45.47 -34.88
C ALA A 508 19.32 46.65 -35.64
N PRO A 509 18.24 47.23 -35.08
CA PRO A 509 18.42 48.49 -34.36
C PRO A 509 17.58 48.67 -33.07
N SER A 510 17.96 49.71 -32.34
CA SER A 510 17.64 50.11 -30.97
C SER A 510 16.60 51.26 -30.86
N PHE A 511 16.30 51.63 -29.60
CA PHE A 511 15.60 52.81 -29.03
C PHE A 511 14.08 52.62 -28.80
N LEU A 512 13.48 52.93 -27.63
CA LEU A 512 13.63 54.08 -26.73
C LEU A 512 13.36 53.79 -25.22
N THR A 513 13.76 54.77 -24.43
CA THR A 513 13.97 54.98 -22.99
C THR A 513 12.77 55.04 -22.02
N ALA A 514 13.13 54.72 -20.75
CA ALA A 514 12.58 54.94 -19.39
C ALA A 514 11.71 56.19 -19.08
N PRO A 515 11.09 56.28 -17.88
CA PRO A 515 11.81 56.86 -16.72
C PRO A 515 11.60 56.19 -15.34
N LYS A 516 12.50 56.60 -14.43
CA LYS A 516 12.76 56.21 -13.03
C LYS A 516 11.67 56.64 -12.03
N LYS A 517 11.63 55.98 -10.87
CA LYS A 517 11.21 56.56 -9.58
C LYS A 517 12.12 56.08 -8.44
N ASP A 518 12.34 57.01 -7.51
CA ASP A 518 13.40 57.04 -6.50
C ASP A 518 13.17 56.18 -5.25
N THR A 519 14.31 55.93 -4.61
CA THR A 519 14.66 55.23 -3.38
C THR A 519 13.98 55.74 -2.10
N VAL A 520 13.64 54.83 -1.16
CA VAL A 520 13.88 55.03 0.28
C VAL A 520 14.31 53.71 0.93
N THR A 521 15.48 53.75 1.55
CA THR A 521 16.12 52.74 2.38
C THR A 521 15.73 52.96 3.84
N THR A 522 15.39 51.91 4.58
CA THR A 522 15.41 51.93 6.05
C THR A 522 16.06 50.65 6.57
N THR A 523 17.15 50.85 7.29
CA THR A 523 18.00 49.85 7.91
C THR A 523 17.58 49.74 9.38
N GLU A 524 17.26 48.55 9.88
CA GLU A 524 17.30 48.28 11.33
C GLU A 524 18.05 46.98 11.63
N ASN A 525 19.14 47.16 12.37
CA ASN A 525 19.92 46.16 13.08
C ASN A 525 19.11 45.53 14.22
N LEU A 526 19.29 44.23 14.50
CA LEU A 526 19.25 43.69 15.86
C LEU A 526 19.97 42.33 15.98
N GLN A 527 21.20 42.44 16.46
CA GLN A 527 21.97 41.60 17.40
C GLN A 527 21.63 40.11 17.59
N HIS A 528 22.68 39.30 17.41
CA HIS A 528 22.84 37.92 17.90
C HIS A 528 23.27 37.88 19.39
N ALA A 529 22.74 36.92 20.14
CA ALA A 529 23.42 36.27 21.27
C ALA A 529 22.97 34.78 21.35
N PRO A 530 23.83 33.83 21.83
CA PRO A 530 23.60 32.39 21.72
C PRO A 530 23.08 31.76 23.03
N GLU A 531 22.21 30.75 22.94
CA GLU A 531 21.89 29.88 24.08
C GLU A 531 22.24 28.42 23.78
N LEU A 532 23.04 27.86 24.70
CA LEU A 532 23.38 26.45 24.87
C LEU A 532 22.22 25.75 25.60
N GLY A 533 21.74 24.63 25.06
CA GLY A 533 20.72 23.80 25.71
C GLY A 533 20.91 22.32 25.39
N PHE A 534 21.51 21.60 26.34
CA PHE A 534 21.56 20.14 26.39
C PHE A 534 20.16 19.64 26.77
N SER A 535 19.55 18.75 25.98
CA SER A 535 18.34 18.03 26.41
C SER A 535 18.37 16.58 25.95
N SER A 536 18.14 15.69 26.91
CA SER A 536 18.12 14.23 26.78
C SER A 536 16.74 13.81 26.29
N GLY A 537 16.66 13.18 25.12
CA GLY A 537 15.42 12.69 24.53
C GLY A 537 15.13 11.24 24.89
N THR A 538 13.95 10.99 25.45
CA THR A 538 13.23 9.73 25.38
C THR A 538 11.91 10.05 24.72
N GLU A 539 11.70 9.57 23.49
CA GLU A 539 10.49 9.86 22.70
C GLU A 539 9.90 8.56 22.14
N GLU A 540 8.57 8.51 22.23
CA GLU A 540 7.67 7.41 21.90
C GLU A 540 7.15 7.60 20.47
N GLU A 541 7.00 6.50 19.73
CA GLU A 541 6.75 6.48 18.28
C GLU A 541 5.27 6.73 17.91
N GLU A 542 5.03 7.60 16.91
CA GLU A 542 3.70 7.94 16.38
C GLU A 542 3.49 7.50 14.91
N THR A 543 2.25 7.13 14.60
CA THR A 543 1.72 6.84 13.26
C THR A 543 1.17 8.11 12.59
N SER A 544 1.35 8.22 11.27
CA SER A 544 1.01 9.34 10.38
C SER A 544 1.86 10.60 10.61
N GLY A 545 2.73 10.90 9.63
CA GLY A 545 3.85 11.85 9.72
C GLY A 545 3.50 13.34 9.78
N TYR A 546 2.61 13.74 10.70
CA TYR A 546 2.36 15.15 11.00
C TYR A 546 2.40 15.37 12.52
N GLU A 547 3.60 15.60 13.05
CA GLU A 547 3.80 16.06 14.43
C GLU A 547 3.25 17.48 14.59
N SER A 548 2.37 17.68 15.57
CA SER A 548 1.88 19.00 15.99
C SER A 548 2.55 19.39 17.31
N GLU A 549 3.51 20.32 17.26
CA GLU A 549 4.05 20.94 18.47
C GLU A 549 3.04 21.95 19.05
N GLY A 550 2.51 21.63 20.24
CA GLY A 550 1.61 22.49 21.00
C GLY A 550 2.37 23.52 21.83
N GLY A 551 2.30 24.80 21.46
CA GLY A 551 2.83 25.92 22.24
C GLY A 551 2.06 26.16 23.54
N ARG A 552 2.79 26.27 24.66
CA ARG A 552 2.25 26.66 25.98
C ARG A 552 1.97 28.16 26.02
N SER A 553 0.76 28.54 26.42
CA SER A 553 0.39 29.94 26.69
C SER A 553 0.50 30.22 28.19
N LEU A 554 1.26 31.25 28.55
CA LEU A 554 1.44 31.79 29.91
C LEU A 554 0.54 33.02 30.11
N SER A 555 -0.12 33.13 31.27
CA SER A 555 -0.39 34.35 32.07
C SER A 555 -1.59 34.13 33.04
N PRO A 556 -1.79 34.94 34.10
CA PRO A 556 -0.84 35.34 35.14
C PRO A 556 -1.38 35.10 36.58
N MET A 557 -0.51 35.30 37.56
CA MET A 557 -0.68 35.07 39.01
C MET A 557 -1.70 35.99 39.70
N VAL A 558 -2.37 35.46 40.74
CA VAL A 558 -2.93 36.23 41.86
C VAL A 558 -2.37 35.69 43.18
N THR A 559 -2.00 36.61 44.05
CA THR A 559 -1.19 36.50 45.27
C THR A 559 -2.01 36.17 46.54
N LYS A 560 -1.42 35.38 47.45
CA LYS A 560 -1.52 35.58 48.91
C LYS A 560 -0.46 34.76 49.68
N GLU A 561 0.31 35.45 50.52
CA GLU A 561 1.32 34.99 51.50
C GLU A 561 0.70 34.85 52.93
N PRO A 562 1.42 34.43 54.02
CA PRO A 562 2.47 33.39 54.14
C PRO A 562 2.44 32.53 55.45
N ALA A 563 3.32 31.49 55.48
CA ALA A 563 4.11 30.92 56.62
C ALA A 563 3.54 29.79 57.54
N PRO A 564 4.39 28.92 58.19
CA PRO A 564 5.85 28.71 58.08
C PRO A 564 6.35 27.25 57.87
N SER A 565 7.65 27.22 57.53
CA SER A 565 8.67 26.17 57.39
C SER A 565 8.52 24.79 58.09
N THR A 566 8.88 23.74 57.34
CA THR A 566 10.00 22.83 57.66
C THR A 566 10.33 21.93 56.46
N SER A 567 11.61 21.86 56.07
CA SER A 567 12.20 20.83 55.20
C SER A 567 13.12 19.95 56.08
N PRO A 568 13.40 18.67 55.75
CA PRO A 568 14.25 18.36 54.60
C PRO A 568 13.87 17.10 53.78
N GLY A 569 14.01 17.26 52.46
CA GLY A 569 14.55 16.30 51.49
C GLY A 569 14.10 14.83 51.50
N THR A 570 13.21 14.47 50.58
CA THR A 570 13.19 13.14 49.95
C THR A 570 12.64 13.18 48.51
N GLY A 571 13.35 12.49 47.63
CA GLY A 571 12.96 11.87 46.34
C GLY A 571 11.79 12.43 45.52
N ARG A 572 12.07 12.67 44.22
CA ARG A 572 11.06 12.80 43.16
C ARG A 572 9.98 11.71 43.31
N ARG A 573 8.71 12.12 43.51
CA ARG A 573 7.55 11.22 43.40
C ARG A 573 7.52 10.60 42.01
N ALA A 574 7.53 9.27 41.94
CA ALA A 574 7.34 8.52 40.71
C ALA A 574 5.92 8.77 40.16
N ARG A 575 5.81 8.99 38.85
CA ARG A 575 4.54 9.16 38.12
C ARG A 575 3.88 7.83 37.76
N THR A 576 4.08 6.78 38.55
CA THR A 576 3.61 5.41 38.25
C THR A 576 2.71 4.90 39.37
N ALA A 577 1.62 4.23 39.00
CA ALA A 577 0.72 3.55 39.94
C ALA A 577 1.35 2.29 40.58
N PHE A 578 2.61 1.98 40.23
CA PHE A 578 3.36 0.81 40.67
C PHE A 578 4.50 1.20 41.61
N THR A 579 4.78 0.35 42.59
CA THR A 579 5.97 0.47 43.45
C THR A 579 7.24 0.12 42.68
N ALA A 580 8.40 0.60 43.14
CA ALA A 580 9.69 0.27 42.52
C ALA A 580 9.95 -1.25 42.49
N GLU A 581 9.51 -1.97 43.52
CA GLU A 581 9.62 -3.43 43.59
C GLU A 581 8.71 -4.13 42.58
N GLN A 582 7.51 -3.61 42.34
CA GLN A 582 6.60 -4.13 41.31
C GLN A 582 7.21 -3.92 39.91
N ILE A 583 7.76 -2.74 39.63
CA ILE A 583 8.40 -2.43 38.34
C ILE A 583 9.58 -3.36 38.09
N ASP A 584 10.50 -3.51 39.05
CA ASP A 584 11.68 -4.37 38.88
C ASP A 584 11.29 -5.86 38.72
N SER A 585 10.23 -6.31 39.40
CA SER A 585 9.72 -7.68 39.26
C SER A 585 9.04 -7.92 37.91
N LEU A 586 8.27 -6.95 37.41
CA LEU A 586 7.67 -6.99 36.07
C LEU A 586 8.76 -7.00 34.99
N GLU A 587 9.76 -6.11 35.08
CA GLU A 587 10.88 -6.07 34.14
C GLU A 587 11.64 -7.40 34.10
N ARG A 588 11.90 -8.02 35.26
CA ARG A 588 12.57 -9.33 35.35
C ARG A 588 11.70 -10.47 34.81
N ALA A 589 10.37 -10.37 34.86
CA ALA A 589 9.47 -11.34 34.27
C ALA A 589 9.45 -11.22 32.73
N PHE A 590 9.27 -10.00 32.21
CA PHE A 590 9.20 -9.73 30.77
C PHE A 590 10.55 -9.87 30.05
N LYS A 591 11.68 -9.66 30.74
CA LYS A 591 13.01 -9.98 30.20
C LYS A 591 13.23 -11.49 30.01
N ARG A 592 12.58 -12.32 30.83
CA ARG A 592 12.72 -13.80 30.75
C ARG A 592 11.75 -14.41 29.75
N ASN A 593 10.54 -13.88 29.67
CA ASN A 593 9.57 -14.28 28.66
C ASN A 593 8.73 -13.06 28.27
N ALA A 594 8.89 -12.61 27.03
CA ALA A 594 8.16 -11.45 26.51
C ALA A 594 6.64 -11.68 26.42
N TYR A 595 6.20 -12.95 26.40
CA TYR A 595 4.79 -13.33 26.32
C TYR A 595 4.44 -14.34 27.41
N LEU A 596 3.90 -13.84 28.52
CA LEU A 596 3.40 -14.67 29.61
C LEU A 596 2.13 -15.40 29.18
N GLY A 597 2.08 -16.71 29.42
CA GLY A 597 0.84 -17.48 29.28
C GLY A 597 -0.21 -17.04 30.31
N ALA A 598 -1.47 -17.44 30.12
CA ALA A 598 -2.56 -17.06 31.01
C ALA A 598 -2.32 -17.46 32.48
N GLN A 599 -1.68 -18.61 32.71
CA GLN A 599 -1.34 -19.10 34.04
C GLN A 599 -0.20 -18.28 34.69
N ASP A 600 0.87 -18.02 33.94
CA ASP A 600 2.01 -17.22 34.43
C ASP A 600 1.61 -15.77 34.71
N LYS A 601 0.71 -15.21 33.88
CA LYS A 601 0.12 -13.89 34.09
C LYS A 601 -0.67 -13.86 35.39
N ALA A 602 -1.58 -14.81 35.61
CA ALA A 602 -2.39 -14.88 36.83
C ALA A 602 -1.53 -15.03 38.10
N GLU A 603 -0.47 -15.83 38.04
CA GLU A 603 0.47 -15.99 39.15
C GLU A 603 1.26 -14.70 39.43
N LEU A 604 1.71 -14.01 38.38
CA LEU A 604 2.43 -12.74 38.50
C LEU A 604 1.54 -11.63 39.09
N CYS A 605 0.30 -11.51 38.61
CA CYS A 605 -0.70 -10.56 39.14
C CYS A 605 -0.98 -10.84 40.63
N LYS A 606 -1.17 -12.11 41.00
CA LYS A 606 -1.36 -12.52 42.40
C LYS A 606 -0.14 -12.22 43.27
N ARG A 607 1.07 -12.48 42.78
CA ARG A 607 2.32 -12.24 43.52
C ARG A 607 2.60 -10.77 43.75
N LEU A 608 2.22 -9.91 42.80
CA LEU A 608 2.45 -8.46 42.86
C LEU A 608 1.26 -7.68 43.42
N SER A 609 0.18 -8.36 43.80
CA SER A 609 -1.09 -7.76 44.25
C SER A 609 -1.64 -6.75 43.22
N LEU A 610 -1.62 -7.13 41.94
CA LEU A 610 -2.10 -6.33 40.81
C LEU A 610 -3.33 -6.99 40.18
N SER A 611 -4.24 -6.19 39.65
CA SER A 611 -5.33 -6.68 38.79
C SER A 611 -4.82 -7.06 37.40
N ASP A 612 -5.55 -7.89 36.65
CA ASP A 612 -5.18 -8.27 35.27
C ASP A 612 -5.10 -7.08 34.28
N LYS A 613 -5.71 -5.94 34.65
CA LYS A 613 -5.74 -4.69 33.89
C LYS A 613 -4.55 -3.78 34.20
N GLN A 614 -3.97 -3.91 35.40
CA GLN A 614 -2.71 -3.28 35.80
C GLN A 614 -1.55 -4.12 35.30
#